data_AF-A0A4U2Y497-F1
#
_entry.id   AF-A0A4U2Y497-F1
#
_cell.length_a   1.000
_cell.length_b   1.000
_cell.length_c   1.000
_cell.angle_alpha   90.00
_cell.angle_beta   90.00
_cell.angle_gamma   90.00
#
_symmetry.space_group_name_H-M   'P 1'
#
loop_
_entity.id
_entity.type
_entity.pdbx_description
1 polymer ?
#
loop_
_entity_poly.entity_id
_entity_poly.type
_entity_poly.pdbx_seq_one_letter_code
_entity_poly.pdbx_strand_id
1 'polypeptide(L)'
;MKIALHQIAYQIGMHPTEMAKLVYEGEITGEVPDRNPQAKDAWVDLHSLRNFIQWRYDQGQIDQMFYDKAMRHLNKAMPKK
;
A
#
# COMPACT_ATOMS: atom_id res chain seq x y z
N MET A 1 4.71 6.48 -8.36
CA MET A 1 3.41 6.39 -9.08
C MET A 1 2.27 6.26 -8.09
N LYS A 2 1.18 7.01 -8.28
CA LYS A 2 0.10 7.11 -7.31
C LYS A 2 -1.08 6.20 -7.68
N ILE A 3 -1.71 5.61 -6.68
CA ILE A 3 -2.98 4.87 -6.80
C ILE A 3 -3.91 5.28 -5.65
N ALA A 4 -5.22 5.17 -5.87
CA ALA A 4 -6.20 5.39 -4.81
C ALA A 4 -5.94 4.42 -3.65
N LEU A 5 -5.86 4.96 -2.42
CA LEU A 5 -5.48 4.21 -1.23
C LEU A 5 -6.43 3.04 -0.98
N HIS A 6 -7.74 3.32 -0.94
CA HIS A 6 -8.74 2.30 -0.67
C HIS A 6 -8.69 1.15 -1.69
N GLN A 7 -8.43 1.46 -2.96
CA GLN A 7 -8.39 0.47 -4.04
C GLN A 7 -7.24 -0.53 -3.84
N ILE A 8 -6.02 -0.03 -3.61
CA ILE A 8 -4.86 -0.92 -3.47
C ILE A 8 -4.86 -1.65 -2.13
N ALA A 9 -5.33 -1.03 -1.05
CA ALA A 9 -5.46 -1.66 0.27
C ALA A 9 -6.27 -2.96 0.19
N TYR A 10 -7.49 -2.91 -0.36
CA TYR A 10 -8.33 -4.10 -0.51
C TYR A 10 -7.70 -5.16 -1.41
N GLN A 11 -7.03 -4.75 -2.49
CA GLN A 11 -6.37 -5.68 -3.41
C GLN A 11 -5.25 -6.47 -2.74
N ILE A 12 -4.43 -5.83 -1.91
CA ILE A 12 -3.33 -6.52 -1.22
C ILE A 12 -3.80 -7.24 0.05
N GLY A 13 -5.04 -7.00 0.50
CA GLY A 13 -5.59 -7.60 1.71
C GLY A 13 -5.23 -6.85 3.00
N MET A 14 -4.99 -5.54 2.90
CA MET A 14 -4.79 -4.65 4.04
C MET A 14 -6.04 -3.78 4.22
N HIS A 15 -6.47 -3.50 5.45
CA HIS A 15 -7.61 -2.62 5.65
C HIS A 15 -7.23 -1.16 5.29
N PRO A 16 -8.09 -0.36 4.64
CA PRO A 16 -7.75 1.01 4.27
C PRO A 16 -7.34 1.90 5.45
N THR A 17 -7.90 1.68 6.64
CA THR A 17 -7.49 2.42 7.85
C THR A 17 -6.07 2.06 8.31
N GLU A 18 -5.64 0.80 8.15
CA GLU A 18 -4.28 0.38 8.42
C GLU A 18 -3.32 1.03 7.43
N MET A 19 -3.66 1.03 6.14
CA MET A 19 -2.85 1.70 5.13
C MET A 19 -2.76 3.21 5.35
N ALA A 20 -3.86 3.86 5.73
CA ALA A 20 -3.84 5.28 6.09
C ALA A 20 -2.97 5.55 7.31
N LYS A 21 -2.98 4.68 8.32
CA LYS A 21 -2.08 4.77 9.46
C LYS A 21 -0.62 4.74 9.04
N LEU A 22 -0.24 3.84 8.11
CA LEU A 22 1.12 3.79 7.57
C LEU A 22 1.50 5.09 6.85
N VAL A 23 0.57 5.74 6.15
CA VAL A 23 0.80 7.07 5.55
C VAL A 23 1.03 8.12 6.63
N TYR A 24 0.21 8.12 7.69
CA TYR A 24 0.35 9.07 8.80
C TYR A 24 1.64 8.93 9.59
N GLU A 25 2.10 7.70 9.75
CA GLU A 25 3.33 7.38 10.46
C GLU A 25 4.58 7.62 9.59
N GLY A 26 4.40 7.94 8.30
CA GLY A 26 5.50 8.17 7.36
C GLY A 26 6.18 6.90 6.86
N GLU A 27 5.61 5.73 7.15
CA GLU A 27 6.11 4.42 6.72
C GLU A 27 5.94 4.24 5.20
N ILE A 28 4.85 4.79 4.64
CA ILE A 28 4.60 4.83 3.20
C ILE A 28 4.26 6.25 2.76
N THR A 29 4.75 6.62 1.57
CA THR A 29 4.43 7.91 0.96
C THR A 29 2.99 7.90 0.43
N GLY A 30 2.21 8.90 0.80
CA GLY A 30 0.83 9.04 0.37
C GLY A 30 0.20 10.33 0.89
N GLU A 31 -1.09 10.47 0.64
CA GLU A 31 -1.91 11.55 1.16
C GLU A 31 -3.26 10.98 1.59
N VAL A 32 -3.72 11.37 2.76
CA VAL A 32 -5.03 10.97 3.29
C VAL A 32 -5.68 12.23 3.87
N PRO A 33 -6.52 12.92 3.09
CA PRO A 33 -7.24 14.10 3.55
C PRO A 33 -8.14 13.77 4.74
N ASP A 34 -8.18 14.66 5.73
CA ASP A 34 -9.07 14.58 6.91
C ASP A 34 -9.06 13.26 7.68
N ARG A 35 -8.00 12.44 7.58
CA ARG A 35 -8.01 11.09 8.20
C ARG A 35 -9.06 10.16 7.63
N ASN A 36 -9.50 10.44 6.42
CA ASN A 36 -10.46 9.65 5.69
C ASN A 36 -9.78 8.83 4.57
N PRO A 37 -9.51 7.52 4.77
CA PRO A 37 -8.95 6.64 3.74
C PRO A 37 -9.85 6.45 2.51
N GLN A 38 -11.13 6.79 2.61
CA GLN A 38 -12.10 6.75 1.51
C GLN A 38 -12.25 8.09 0.80
N ALA A 39 -11.52 9.13 1.21
CA ALA A 39 -11.53 10.40 0.51
C ALA A 39 -11.13 10.18 -0.97
N LYS A 40 -11.79 10.90 -1.87
CA LYS A 40 -11.54 10.80 -3.32
C LYS A 40 -10.07 11.07 -3.65
N ASP A 41 -9.46 11.99 -2.90
CA ASP A 41 -8.08 12.41 -3.07
C ASP A 41 -7.11 11.63 -2.18
N ALA A 42 -7.54 10.55 -1.50
CA ALA A 42 -6.65 9.68 -0.75
C ALA A 42 -5.86 8.75 -1.69
N TRP A 43 -4.53 8.84 -1.65
CA TRP A 43 -3.64 8.09 -2.53
C TRP A 43 -2.39 7.60 -1.82
N VAL A 44 -1.74 6.58 -2.38
CA VAL A 44 -0.44 6.07 -1.95
C VAL A 44 0.51 5.91 -3.12
N ASP A 45 1.81 6.06 -2.87
CA ASP A 45 2.85 5.79 -3.85
C ASP A 45 3.18 4.29 -3.90
N LEU A 46 3.06 3.70 -5.09
CA LEU A 46 3.25 2.27 -5.33
C LEU A 46 4.69 1.79 -5.06
N HIS A 47 5.72 2.62 -5.29
CA HIS A 47 7.10 2.22 -5.02
C HIS A 47 7.38 2.23 -3.52
N SER A 48 6.91 3.27 -2.83
CA SER A 48 7.02 3.33 -1.38
C SER A 48 6.28 2.16 -0.71
N LEU A 49 5.04 1.86 -1.15
CA LEU A 49 4.28 0.72 -0.64
C LEU A 49 4.97 -0.62 -0.95
N ARG A 50 5.52 -0.79 -2.15
CA ARG A 50 6.28 -2.01 -2.50
C ARG A 50 7.50 -2.19 -1.58
N ASN A 51 8.27 -1.14 -1.37
CA ASN A 51 9.46 -1.19 -0.52
C ASN A 51 9.10 -1.53 0.93
N PHE A 52 8.02 -0.93 1.45
CA PHE A 52 7.51 -1.25 2.77
C PHE A 52 7.12 -2.73 2.89
N ILE A 53 6.37 -3.26 1.94
CA ILE A 53 5.95 -4.68 1.97
C ILE A 53 7.16 -5.62 1.87
N GLN A 54 8.12 -5.33 0.98
CA GLN A 54 9.36 -6.10 0.91
C GLN A 54 10.09 -6.09 2.24
N TRP A 55 10.28 -4.91 2.85
CA TRP A 55 10.96 -4.79 4.13
C TRP A 55 10.26 -5.59 5.24
N ARG A 56 8.93 -5.51 5.34
CA ARG A 56 8.14 -6.28 6.32
C ARG A 56 8.29 -7.80 6.10
N TYR A 57 8.37 -8.26 4.85
CA TYR A 57 8.61 -9.66 4.52
C TYR A 57 10.02 -10.10 4.93
N ASP A 58 11.03 -9.29 4.63
CA ASP A 58 12.42 -9.56 5.01
C ASP A 58 12.61 -9.63 6.54
N GLN A 59 11.78 -8.91 7.31
CA GLN A 59 11.73 -9.00 8.77
C GLN A 59 10.92 -10.19 9.31
N GLY A 60 10.34 -11.03 8.45
CA GLY A 60 9.48 -12.14 8.84
C GLY A 60 8.14 -11.73 9.45
N GLN A 61 7.69 -10.49 9.20
CA GLN A 61 6.47 -9.92 9.79
C GLN A 61 5.21 -10.13 8.92
N ILE A 62 5.38 -10.60 7.68
CA ILE A 62 4.31 -11.01 6.79
C ILE A 62 4.69 -12.34 6.15
N ASP A 63 3.70 -13.21 5.94
CA ASP A 63 3.93 -14.52 5.34
C ASP A 63 4.12 -14.45 3.81
N GLN A 64 4.61 -15.55 3.23
CA GLN A 64 4.81 -15.69 1.79
C GLN A 64 3.53 -15.43 0.99
N MET A 65 2.39 -15.92 1.48
CA MET A 65 1.12 -15.85 0.75
C MET A 65 0.64 -14.40 0.62
N PHE A 66 0.73 -13.62 1.70
CA PHE A 66 0.45 -12.19 1.71
C PHE A 66 1.41 -11.44 0.81
N TYR A 67 2.72 -11.71 0.93
CA TYR A 67 3.75 -11.07 0.12
C TYR A 67 3.51 -11.28 -1.39
N ASP A 68 3.26 -12.53 -1.81
CA ASP A 68 3.01 -12.88 -3.21
C ASP A 68 1.75 -12.20 -3.76
N LYS A 69 0.69 -12.15 -2.96
CA LYS A 69 -0.55 -11.44 -3.30
C LYS A 69 -0.27 -9.94 -3.48
N ALA A 70 0.40 -9.32 -2.51
CA ALA A 70 0.72 -7.91 -2.56
C ALA A 70 1.57 -7.55 -3.79
N MET A 71 2.65 -8.30 -4.04
CA MET A 71 3.53 -8.06 -5.18
C MET A 71 2.80 -8.22 -6.52
N ARG A 72 1.90 -9.22 -6.65
CA ARG A 72 1.09 -9.39 -7.86
C ARG A 72 0.25 -8.15 -8.17
N HIS A 73 -0.44 -7.59 -7.17
CA HIS A 73 -1.29 -6.42 -7.35
C HIS A 73 -0.49 -5.15 -7.59
N LEU A 74 0.61 -4.95 -6.84
CA LEU A 74 1.52 -3.82 -7.04
C LEU A 74 2.17 -3.85 -8.44
N ASN A 75 2.66 -5.00 -8.87
CA ASN A 75 3.27 -5.15 -10.20
C ASN A 75 2.27 -4.95 -11.33
N LYS A 76 0.98 -5.27 -11.12
CA LYS A 76 -0.09 -4.98 -12.09
C LYS A 76 -0.41 -3.49 -12.16
N ALA A 77 -0.35 -2.79 -11.03
CA ALA A 77 -0.61 -1.36 -10.94
C ALA A 77 0.56 -0.50 -11.45
N MET A 78 1.78 -1.06 -11.47
CA MET A 78 2.94 -0.42 -12.07
C MET A 78 2.97 -0.66 -13.60
N PRO A 79 3.33 0.33 -14.44
CA PRO A 79 3.45 0.18 -15.87
C PRO A 79 4.61 -0.75 -16.17
N LYS A 80 4.45 -1.57 -17.20
CA LYS A 80 5.58 -2.28 -17.80
C LYS A 80 6.43 -1.23 -18.53
N LYS A 81 7.73 -1.23 -18.26
CA LYS A 81 8.70 -0.50 -19.09
C LYS A 81 8.63 -0.98 -20.54
#